data_AF-A0AAJ2FZQ7-F1
#
_entry.id   AF-A0AAJ2FZQ7-F1
#
_cell.length_a   1.000
_cell.length_b   1.000
_cell.length_c   1.000
_cell.angle_alpha   90.00
_cell.angle_beta   90.00
_cell.angle_gamma   90.00
#
_symmetry.space_group_name_H-M   'P 1'
#
loop_
_entity.id
_entity.type
_entity.pdbx_description
1 polymer ?
#
loop_
_entity_poly.entity_id
_entity_poly.type
_entity_poly.pdbx_seq_one_letter_code
_entity_poly.pdbx_strand_id
1 'polypeptide(L)'
;MTDERPDERDEGFWPSLDPEAPGYIGDPLPTDVNGSQHAAEYEQQTHFATARMAAFEAGDWEYIGLRCRAIIHIPIGGNSFRVLTIESAGLWGVESDAPDDYVRKVFGDERETLLSELRTLGRALGSEPDFDEEGPEL
;
A
#
# COMPACT_ATOMS: atom_id res chain seq x y z
N MET A 1 11.81 2.09 -9.33
CA MET A 1 10.67 2.75 -8.67
C MET A 1 10.87 4.22 -8.94
N THR A 2 9.97 4.83 -9.70
CA THR A 2 10.01 6.27 -9.91
C THR A 2 9.69 6.90 -8.55
N ASP A 3 10.58 7.80 -8.13
CA ASP A 3 10.49 8.62 -6.91
C ASP A 3 9.41 9.69 -7.13
N GLU A 4 8.20 9.25 -7.50
CA GLU A 4 7.08 10.12 -7.86
C GLU A 4 6.56 10.79 -6.60
N ARG A 5 6.56 12.13 -6.63
CA ARG A 5 6.01 12.92 -5.54
C ARG A 5 4.50 12.70 -5.45
N PRO A 6 3.89 12.89 -4.26
CA PRO A 6 2.44 12.76 -4.11
C PRO A 6 1.66 13.59 -5.13
N ASP A 7 2.13 14.80 -5.46
CA ASP A 7 1.50 15.71 -6.42
C ASP A 7 1.67 15.36 -7.91
N GLU A 8 2.53 14.40 -8.22
CA GLU A 8 2.79 13.95 -9.59
C GLU A 8 1.98 12.69 -9.95
N ARG A 9 1.28 12.10 -8.97
CA ARG A 9 0.47 10.89 -9.16
C ARG A 9 -0.87 11.24 -9.82
N ASP A 10 -1.34 10.33 -10.68
CA ASP A 10 -2.63 10.42 -11.37
C ASP A 10 -3.85 10.26 -10.43
N GLU A 11 -3.61 10.09 -9.13
CA GLU A 11 -4.63 9.82 -8.10
C GLU A 11 -5.26 11.10 -7.54
N GLY A 12 -4.75 12.28 -7.91
CA GLY A 12 -5.37 13.55 -7.54
C GLY A 12 -5.06 13.98 -6.11
N PHE A 13 -3.80 14.31 -5.86
CA PHE A 13 -3.37 14.82 -4.55
C PHE A 13 -3.94 16.23 -4.25
N TRP A 14 -3.98 17.10 -5.26
CA TRP A 14 -4.47 18.47 -5.10
C TRP A 14 -5.99 18.53 -5.29
N PRO A 15 -6.74 19.06 -4.30
CA PRO A 15 -8.17 19.29 -4.44
C PRO A 15 -8.48 20.19 -5.64
N SER A 16 -9.52 19.86 -6.37
CA SER A 16 -9.95 20.58 -7.57
C SER A 16 -11.45 20.79 -7.60
N LEU A 17 -11.87 21.92 -8.19
CA LEU A 17 -13.26 22.21 -8.57
C LEU A 17 -13.54 21.89 -10.04
N ASP A 18 -12.53 21.47 -10.80
CA ASP A 18 -12.67 21.01 -12.18
C ASP A 18 -13.12 19.54 -12.18
N PRO A 19 -14.31 19.21 -12.73
CA PRO A 19 -14.82 17.85 -12.81
C PRO A 19 -13.92 16.87 -13.56
N GLU A 20 -13.05 17.37 -14.45
CA GLU A 20 -12.13 16.55 -15.25
C GLU A 20 -10.77 16.36 -14.55
N ALA A 21 -10.52 17.05 -13.43
CA ALA A 21 -9.29 16.90 -12.67
C ALA A 21 -9.35 15.68 -11.73
N PRO A 22 -8.25 14.95 -11.54
CA PRO A 22 -8.22 13.74 -10.70
C PRO A 22 -8.54 14.03 -9.23
N GLY A 23 -8.27 15.24 -8.74
CA GLY A 23 -8.62 15.68 -7.39
C GLY A 23 -10.00 16.32 -7.25
N TYR A 24 -10.94 16.06 -8.17
CA TYR A 24 -12.28 16.68 -8.13
C TYR A 24 -13.03 16.33 -6.85
N ILE A 25 -13.47 17.35 -6.11
CA ILE A 25 -14.14 17.16 -4.81
C ILE A 25 -15.66 16.95 -4.91
N GLY A 26 -16.21 16.85 -6.12
CA GLY A 26 -17.64 16.66 -6.38
C GLY A 26 -18.40 17.99 -6.58
N ASP A 27 -19.62 17.88 -7.11
CA ASP A 27 -20.50 19.05 -7.26
C ASP A 27 -21.00 19.52 -5.88
N PRO A 28 -21.25 20.82 -5.67
CA PRO A 28 -21.93 21.30 -4.48
C PRO A 28 -23.27 20.57 -4.28
N LEU A 29 -23.51 20.05 -3.07
CA LEU A 29 -24.75 19.34 -2.75
C LEU A 29 -25.96 20.27 -2.92
N PRO A 30 -27.06 19.85 -3.57
CA PRO A 30 -28.19 20.70 -3.98
C PRO A 30 -28.99 21.37 -2.85
N THR A 31 -28.59 21.18 -1.58
CA THR A 31 -29.15 21.86 -0.39
C THR A 31 -28.27 23.00 0.13
N ASP A 32 -27.17 23.33 -0.54
CA ASP A 32 -26.27 24.42 -0.17
C ASP A 32 -26.89 25.79 -0.51
N VAL A 33 -27.80 26.26 0.33
CA VAL A 33 -28.48 27.57 0.20
C VAL A 33 -27.54 28.81 0.20
N ASN A 34 -26.22 28.66 0.10
CA ASN A 34 -25.29 29.79 0.10
C ASN A 34 -23.96 29.62 -0.69
N GLY A 35 -23.68 28.50 -1.37
CA GLY A 35 -22.39 28.27 -2.05
C GLY A 35 -21.13 28.36 -1.16
N SER A 36 -21.29 28.62 0.15
CA SER A 36 -20.24 28.87 1.12
C SER A 36 -19.71 27.60 1.77
N GLN A 37 -20.54 26.56 1.86
CA GLN A 37 -20.14 25.27 2.41
C GLN A 37 -19.16 24.55 1.49
N HIS A 38 -19.44 24.53 0.18
CA HIS A 38 -18.55 23.92 -0.80
C HIS A 38 -17.20 24.67 -0.92
N ALA A 39 -17.22 26.00 -0.85
CA ALA A 39 -16.00 26.80 -0.77
C ALA A 39 -15.18 26.52 0.51
N ALA A 40 -15.85 26.33 1.66
CA ALA A 40 -15.20 25.98 2.90
C ALA A 40 -14.61 24.56 2.89
N GLU A 41 -15.28 23.59 2.25
CA GLU A 41 -14.75 22.23 2.04
C GLU A 41 -13.51 22.26 1.15
N TYR A 42 -13.55 23.00 0.03
CA TYR A 42 -12.38 23.20 -0.83
C TYR A 42 -11.21 23.82 -0.08
N GLU A 43 -11.45 24.87 0.71
CA GLU A 43 -10.43 25.52 1.53
C GLU A 43 -9.84 24.55 2.57
N GLN A 44 -10.69 23.78 3.26
CA GLN A 44 -10.26 22.80 4.25
C GLN A 44 -9.39 21.70 3.63
N GLN A 45 -9.82 21.13 2.50
CA GLN A 45 -9.05 20.11 1.80
C GLN A 45 -7.73 20.66 1.25
N THR A 46 -7.74 21.89 0.73
CA THR A 46 -6.51 22.55 0.25
C THR A 46 -5.53 22.77 1.38
N HIS A 47 -6.00 23.20 2.55
CA HIS A 47 -5.16 23.35 3.74
C HIS A 47 -4.57 22.01 4.19
N PHE A 48 -5.37 20.94 4.20
CA PHE A 48 -4.90 19.60 4.53
C PHE A 48 -3.85 19.08 3.53
N ALA A 49 -4.12 19.15 2.23
CA ALA A 49 -3.20 18.71 1.18
C ALA A 49 -1.88 19.49 1.23
N THR A 50 -1.94 20.81 1.46
CA THR A 50 -0.75 21.65 1.61
C THR A 50 0.09 21.21 2.81
N ALA A 51 -0.55 20.93 3.95
CA ALA A 51 0.16 20.43 5.14
C ALA A 51 0.78 19.05 4.90
N ARG A 52 0.08 18.14 4.20
CA ARG A 52 0.62 16.82 3.83
C ARG A 52 1.84 16.94 2.90
N MET A 53 1.82 17.81 1.90
CA MET A 53 3.02 18.04 1.06
C MET A 53 4.17 18.64 1.84
N ALA A 54 3.92 19.62 2.70
CA ALA A 54 4.99 20.21 3.52
C ALA A 54 5.65 19.14 4.41
N ALA A 55 4.87 18.23 4.99
CA ALA A 55 5.37 17.10 5.77
C ALA A 55 6.16 16.10 4.91
N PHE A 56 5.71 15.83 3.68
CA PHE A 56 6.43 14.99 2.72
C PHE A 56 7.80 15.61 2.36
N GLU A 57 7.81 16.90 2.02
CA GLU A 57 9.03 17.64 1.67
C GLU A 57 9.99 17.78 2.87
N ALA A 58 9.47 17.73 4.10
CA ALA A 58 10.27 17.67 5.33
C ALA A 58 10.79 16.26 5.65
N GLY A 59 10.28 15.22 5.00
CA GLY A 59 10.62 13.81 5.27
C GLY A 59 9.92 13.23 6.50
N ASP A 60 8.82 13.86 6.96
CA ASP A 60 8.02 13.35 8.08
C ASP A 60 7.22 12.09 7.70
N TRP A 61 6.98 11.90 6.40
CA TRP A 61 6.42 10.67 5.83
C TRP A 61 6.92 10.47 4.40
N GLU A 62 6.91 9.23 3.94
CA GLU A 62 7.30 8.83 2.59
C GLU A 62 6.44 7.67 2.09
N TYR A 63 6.53 7.35 0.79
CA TYR A 63 5.90 6.14 0.25
C TYR A 63 6.80 4.92 0.46
N ILE A 64 6.25 3.88 1.07
CA ILE A 64 6.90 2.59 1.30
C ILE A 64 6.25 1.47 0.48
N GLY A 65 6.98 0.36 0.38
CA GLY A 65 6.51 -0.89 -0.19
C GLY A 65 6.41 -1.98 0.86
N LEU A 66 5.30 -2.71 0.86
CA LEU A 66 5.08 -3.88 1.69
C LEU A 66 5.08 -5.13 0.80
N ARG A 67 5.95 -6.09 1.09
CA ARG A 67 6.01 -7.38 0.39
C ARG A 67 6.31 -8.51 1.36
N CYS A 68 5.81 -9.69 1.05
CA CYS A 68 6.15 -10.90 1.79
C CYS A 68 7.29 -11.64 1.08
N ARG A 69 8.14 -12.31 1.87
CA ARG A 69 9.25 -13.12 1.36
C ARG A 69 9.26 -14.48 2.05
N ALA A 70 9.21 -15.54 1.26
CA ALA A 70 9.43 -16.90 1.71
C ALA A 70 10.85 -17.36 1.35
N ILE A 71 11.52 -17.99 2.31
CA ILE A 71 12.85 -18.58 2.13
C ILE A 71 12.71 -20.08 2.26
N ILE A 72 12.84 -20.78 1.15
CA ILE A 72 12.67 -22.23 1.07
C ILE A 72 14.06 -22.88 1.04
N HIS A 73 14.30 -23.79 1.97
CA HIS A 73 15.53 -24.56 2.06
C HIS A 73 15.31 -25.96 1.49
N ILE A 74 15.94 -26.26 0.36
CA ILE A 74 15.85 -27.56 -0.31
C ILE A 74 17.11 -28.36 0.03
N PRO A 75 17.02 -29.47 0.78
CA PRO A 75 18.20 -30.25 1.15
C PRO A 75 18.85 -30.88 -0.09
N ILE A 76 20.18 -30.81 -0.18
CA ILE A 76 20.97 -31.43 -1.26
C ILE A 76 22.01 -32.45 -0.75
N GLY A 77 21.83 -32.93 0.48
CA GLY A 77 22.67 -33.94 1.12
C GLY A 77 23.50 -33.38 2.28
N GLY A 78 23.65 -34.19 3.34
CA GLY A 78 24.28 -33.74 4.59
C GLY A 78 23.58 -32.52 5.17
N ASN A 79 24.36 -31.53 5.62
CA ASN A 79 23.87 -30.24 6.13
C ASN A 79 23.86 -29.13 5.04
N SER A 80 23.78 -29.49 3.76
CA SER A 80 23.77 -28.54 2.66
C SER A 80 22.36 -28.33 2.10
N PHE A 81 22.03 -27.06 1.81
CA PHE A 81 20.74 -26.65 1.26
C PHE A 81 20.93 -25.81 0.00
N ARG A 82 20.01 -25.93 -0.95
CA ARG A 82 19.73 -24.91 -1.96
C ARG A 82 18.69 -23.97 -1.38
N VAL A 83 18.94 -22.67 -1.48
CA VAL A 83 18.02 -21.64 -0.99
C VAL A 83 17.27 -21.08 -2.18
N LEU A 84 15.94 -21.12 -2.11
CA LEU A 84 15.05 -20.45 -3.04
C LEU A 84 14.33 -19.33 -2.29
N THR A 85 14.31 -18.14 -2.87
CA THR A 85 13.55 -17.00 -2.34
C THR A 85 12.39 -16.73 -3.28
N ILE A 86 11.18 -16.68 -2.73
CA ILE A 86 9.97 -16.32 -3.45
C ILE A 86 9.37 -15.12 -2.73
N GLU A 87 8.97 -14.10 -3.49
CA GLU A 87 8.42 -12.85 -2.97
C GLU A 87 7.02 -12.64 -3.53
N SER A 88 6.13 -12.03 -2.74
CA SER A 88 4.86 -11.52 -3.29
C SER A 88 5.13 -10.35 -4.22
N ALA A 89 4.15 -10.01 -5.05
CA ALA A 89 4.21 -8.79 -5.89
C ALA A 89 4.35 -7.52 -5.02
N GLY A 90 3.77 -7.55 -3.82
CA GLY A 90 3.79 -6.46 -2.86
C GLY A 90 2.78 -5.36 -3.20
N LEU A 91 2.48 -4.53 -2.21
CA LEU A 91 1.80 -3.27 -2.37
C LEU A 91 2.80 -2.12 -2.24
N TRP A 92 2.80 -1.22 -3.21
CA TRP A 92 3.67 -0.06 -3.27
C TRP A 92 2.86 1.22 -3.12
N GLY A 93 3.48 2.28 -2.58
CA GLY A 93 2.81 3.56 -2.40
C GLY A 93 1.99 3.65 -1.11
N VAL A 94 2.31 2.81 -0.11
CA VAL A 94 1.74 2.92 1.24
C VAL A 94 2.41 4.09 1.94
N GLU A 95 1.64 4.95 2.60
CA GLU A 95 2.21 6.04 3.39
C GLU A 95 2.91 5.47 4.63
N SER A 96 4.15 5.88 4.91
CA SER A 96 4.95 5.37 6.03
C SER A 96 4.34 5.66 7.40
N ASP A 97 3.47 6.68 7.47
CA ASP A 97 2.71 7.08 8.66
C ASP A 97 1.28 6.53 8.67
N ALA A 98 0.95 5.57 7.80
CA ALA A 98 -0.34 4.92 7.79
C ALA A 98 -0.62 4.20 9.13
N PRO A 99 -1.89 4.15 9.57
CA PRO A 99 -2.27 3.43 10.78
C PRO A 99 -1.82 1.97 10.78
N ASP A 100 -1.32 1.47 11.92
CA ASP A 100 -0.78 0.11 12.01
C ASP A 100 -1.79 -0.98 11.59
N ASP A 101 -3.09 -0.77 11.83
CA ASP A 101 -4.13 -1.73 11.45
C ASP A 101 -4.26 -1.84 9.92
N TYR A 102 -4.11 -0.74 9.20
CA TYR A 102 -4.01 -0.73 7.74
C TYR A 102 -2.75 -1.48 7.28
N VAL A 103 -1.59 -1.19 7.87
CA VAL A 103 -0.33 -1.88 7.52
C VAL A 103 -0.43 -3.39 7.76
N ARG A 104 -0.99 -3.81 8.91
CA ARG A 104 -1.21 -5.23 9.23
C ARG A 104 -2.18 -5.88 8.26
N LYS A 105 -3.23 -5.18 7.84
CA LYS A 105 -4.16 -5.67 6.83
C LYS A 105 -3.45 -5.91 5.49
N VAL A 106 -2.70 -4.93 4.98
CA VAL A 106 -1.95 -5.06 3.73
C VAL A 106 -0.97 -6.24 3.80
N PHE A 107 -0.22 -6.35 4.91
CA PHE A 107 0.67 -7.49 5.12
C PHE A 107 -0.08 -8.84 5.12
N GLY A 108 -1.24 -8.92 5.78
CA GLY A 108 -2.07 -10.11 5.79
C GLY A 108 -2.54 -10.53 4.38
N ASP A 109 -2.99 -9.56 3.59
CA ASP A 109 -3.44 -9.76 2.21
C ASP A 109 -2.28 -10.26 1.31
N GLU A 110 -1.10 -9.65 1.41
CA GLU A 110 0.12 -10.07 0.68
C GLU A 110 0.63 -11.45 1.12
N ARG A 111 0.56 -11.74 2.42
CA ARG A 111 0.94 -13.04 2.98
C ARG A 111 0.05 -14.16 2.47
N GLU A 112 -1.27 -13.97 2.48
CA GLU A 112 -2.20 -15.01 2.02
C GLU A 112 -2.04 -15.25 0.51
N THR A 113 -1.79 -14.20 -0.27
CA THR A 113 -1.43 -14.32 -1.68
C THR A 113 -0.20 -15.22 -1.86
N LEU A 114 0.91 -14.90 -1.18
CA LEU A 114 2.14 -15.70 -1.28
C LEU A 114 1.93 -17.14 -0.81
N LEU A 115 1.20 -17.36 0.29
CA LEU A 115 0.88 -18.71 0.76
C LEU A 115 0.06 -19.49 -0.26
N SER A 116 -0.91 -18.87 -0.92
CA SER A 116 -1.69 -19.51 -1.99
C SER A 116 -0.83 -19.93 -3.19
N GLU A 117 0.10 -19.08 -3.59
CA GLU A 117 1.08 -19.37 -4.65
C GLU A 117 1.99 -20.53 -4.26
N LEU A 118 2.53 -20.51 -3.04
CA LEU A 118 3.38 -21.58 -2.51
C LEU A 118 2.62 -22.91 -2.38
N ARG A 119 1.35 -22.89 -1.96
CA ARG A 119 0.47 -24.08 -1.97
C ARG A 119 0.31 -24.62 -3.38
N THR A 120 0.15 -23.74 -4.36
CA THR A 120 0.02 -24.13 -5.77
C THR A 120 1.33 -24.73 -6.30
N LEU A 121 2.47 -24.14 -5.97
CA LEU A 121 3.79 -24.68 -6.29
C LEU A 121 4.00 -26.06 -5.64
N GLY A 122 3.70 -26.21 -4.35
CA GLY A 122 3.82 -27.48 -3.64
C GLY A 122 2.98 -28.57 -4.29
N ARG A 123 1.69 -28.29 -4.58
CA ARG A 123 0.79 -29.23 -5.28
C ARG A 123 1.34 -29.65 -6.64
N ALA A 124 1.88 -28.70 -7.42
CA ALA A 124 2.50 -29.01 -8.71
C ALA A 124 3.73 -29.92 -8.59
N LEU A 125 4.44 -29.86 -7.46
CA LEU A 125 5.60 -30.70 -7.15
C LEU A 125 5.22 -32.02 -6.45
N GLY A 126 3.93 -32.31 -6.25
CA GLY A 126 3.44 -33.53 -5.62
C GLY A 126 3.58 -33.56 -4.09
N SER A 127 3.68 -32.39 -3.45
CA SER A 127 3.82 -32.23 -1.99
C SER A 127 2.73 -31.28 -1.47
N GLU A 128 2.04 -31.59 -0.37
CA GLU A 128 1.29 -30.54 0.34
C GLU A 128 2.27 -29.78 1.24
N PRO A 129 2.43 -28.45 1.08
CA PRO A 129 3.32 -27.70 1.92
C PRO A 129 2.71 -27.51 3.31
N ASP A 130 3.50 -27.88 4.33
CA ASP A 130 3.24 -27.61 5.75
C ASP A 130 3.89 -26.26 6.10
N PHE A 131 3.11 -25.31 6.61
CA PHE A 131 3.61 -23.98 6.98
C PHE A 131 3.43 -23.80 8.49
N ASP A 132 4.53 -23.58 9.20
CA ASP A 132 4.49 -23.18 10.61
C ASP A 132 3.93 -21.75 10.72
N GLU A 133 2.80 -21.58 11.41
CA GLU A 133 2.12 -20.29 11.61
C GLU A 133 2.77 -19.39 12.68
N GLU A 134 4.09 -19.39 12.82
CA GLU A 134 4.76 -18.40 13.68
C GLU A 134 4.89 -17.07 12.90
N GLY A 135 3.84 -16.25 12.97
CA GLY A 135 3.89 -14.87 12.53
C GLY A 135 4.89 -14.06 13.38
N PRO A 136 5.59 -13.07 12.80
CA PRO A 136 6.49 -12.23 13.57
C PRO A 136 5.71 -11.43 14.62
N GLU A 137 6.22 -11.39 15.87
CA GLU A 137 5.86 -10.32 16.80
C GLU A 137 6.44 -9.02 16.25
N LEU A 138 5.54 -8.12 15.80
CA LEU A 138 5.85 -6.74 15.42
C LEU A 138 5.87 -5.84 16.65
#